data_AF-A0A2X3HIV6-F1
#
_entry.id   AF-A0A2X3HIV6-F1
#
_cell.length_a   1.000
_cell.length_b   1.000
_cell.length_c   1.000
_cell.angle_alpha   90.00
_cell.angle_beta   90.00
_cell.angle_gamma   90.00
#
_symmetry.space_group_name_H-M   'P 1'
#
loop_
_entity.id
_entity.type
_entity.pdbx_description
1 polymer ?
#
loop_
_entity_poly.entity_id
_entity_poly.type
_entity_poly.pdbx_seq_one_letter_code
_entity_poly.pdbx_strand_id
1 'polypeptide(L)'
;MSSITVSTSWHKALAGAKFPYVNANIIDAKTGKPMFTPYLIQDTRVVDSDGQIHTLRIGYIGFVPPQIMTWDKANLNGKVTVNDITETARKYIPEMRAKGADVVVVVAHSGLSADPYQAMAENSVYYLSQVPGVDAIMFGHAHAVFPGKDFANIKGADIAKGTLNGVPAVMPGMWGDHLGVVDLVLNNDSGKWQVTQSKAEARPIYDAVGEEITGGRRWQAGVGAESRS
;
A
#
# COMPACT_ATOMS: atom_id res chain seq x y z
N MET A 1 28.24 -4.73 27.86
CA MET A 1 27.02 -4.16 28.48
C MET A 1 25.82 -4.77 27.76
N SER A 2 25.08 -5.66 28.42
CA SER A 2 23.93 -6.32 27.80
C SER A 2 22.79 -5.32 27.62
N SER A 3 22.40 -5.05 26.38
CA SER A 3 21.19 -4.29 26.07
C SER A 3 19.99 -5.09 26.54
N ILE A 4 19.30 -4.60 27.57
CA ILE A 4 17.99 -5.12 27.99
C ILE A 4 17.02 -4.72 26.89
N THR A 5 16.84 -5.60 25.91
CA THR A 5 15.76 -5.46 24.94
C THR A 5 14.47 -5.79 25.70
N VAL A 6 13.66 -4.78 25.98
CA VAL A 6 12.28 -5.01 26.42
C VAL A 6 11.57 -5.65 25.23
N SER A 7 11.60 -6.98 25.19
CA SER A 7 10.88 -7.80 24.23
C SER A 7 9.39 -7.69 24.55
N THR A 8 8.78 -6.61 24.07
CA THR A 8 7.32 -6.49 24.02
C THR A 8 6.76 -7.60 23.11
N SER A 9 5.54 -8.06 23.39
CA SER A 9 4.89 -9.18 22.70
C SER A 9 4.90 -9.06 21.16
N TRP A 10 4.75 -7.85 20.63
CA TRP A 10 4.80 -7.62 19.18
C TRP A 10 6.17 -7.92 18.55
N HIS A 11 7.30 -7.65 19.21
CA HIS A 11 8.62 -7.98 18.65
C HIS A 11 8.80 -9.49 18.48
N LYS A 12 8.25 -10.28 19.40
CA LYS A 12 8.28 -11.75 19.31
C LYS A 12 7.45 -12.26 18.14
N ALA A 13 6.27 -11.68 17.92
CA ALA A 13 5.42 -12.04 16.79
C ALA A 13 6.10 -11.71 15.45
N LEU A 14 6.64 -10.49 15.31
CA LEU A 14 7.34 -10.06 14.09
C LEU A 14 8.58 -10.92 13.78
N ALA A 15 9.32 -11.35 14.80
CA ALA A 15 10.51 -12.18 14.63
C ALA A 15 10.23 -13.58 14.04
N GLY A 16 8.99 -14.07 14.12
CA GLY A 16 8.58 -15.34 13.52
C GLY A 16 8.25 -15.26 12.03
N ALA A 17 8.10 -14.06 11.48
CA ALA A 17 7.75 -13.88 10.08
C ALA A 17 8.94 -14.15 9.15
N LYS A 18 8.66 -14.79 8.02
CA LYS A 18 9.65 -15.06 6.95
C LYS A 18 9.63 -14.00 5.85
N PHE A 19 9.14 -12.81 6.18
CA PHE A 19 9.08 -11.64 5.32
C PHE A 19 9.26 -10.37 6.18
N PRO A 20 9.77 -9.27 5.61
CA PRO A 20 10.03 -8.03 6.34
C PRO A 20 8.73 -7.27 6.67
N TYR A 21 8.80 -6.43 7.70
CA TYR A 21 7.75 -5.47 8.06
C TYR A 21 8.26 -4.04 7.87
N VAL A 22 7.34 -3.13 7.54
CA VAL A 22 7.62 -1.70 7.42
C VAL A 22 6.61 -0.86 8.19
N ASN A 23 7.06 0.20 8.84
CA ASN A 23 6.23 1.28 9.36
C ASN A 23 7.07 2.57 9.45
N ALA A 24 6.60 3.65 8.80
CA ALA A 24 7.35 4.88 8.69
C ALA A 24 7.00 5.94 9.75
N ASN A 25 5.81 5.86 10.36
CA ASN A 25 5.26 6.96 11.15
C ASN A 25 5.28 6.74 12.67
N ILE A 26 5.66 5.56 13.17
CA ILE A 26 5.91 5.34 14.61
C ILE A 26 7.35 5.74 14.94
N ILE A 27 7.50 6.66 15.89
CA ILE A 27 8.79 7.21 16.33
C ILE A 27 9.08 6.73 17.75
N ASP A 28 10.30 6.24 17.99
CA ASP A 28 10.78 5.93 19.33
C ASP A 28 10.99 7.23 20.11
N ALA A 29 10.27 7.40 21.21
CA ALA A 29 10.29 8.63 22.01
C ALA A 29 11.66 8.93 22.65
N LYS A 30 12.53 7.92 22.82
CA LYS A 30 13.87 8.09 23.39
C LYS A 30 14.86 8.61 22.37
N THR A 31 14.72 8.22 21.10
CA THR A 31 15.72 8.50 20.07
C THR A 31 15.26 9.52 19.03
N GLY A 32 13.95 9.76 18.92
CA GLY A 32 13.36 10.59 17.87
C GLY A 32 13.47 9.98 16.47
N LYS A 33 13.85 8.70 16.36
CA LYS A 33 14.00 7.97 15.09
C LYS A 33 12.82 7.02 14.86
N PRO A 34 12.54 6.61 13.60
CA PRO A 34 11.57 5.56 13.34
C PRO A 34 11.84 4.32 14.19
N MET A 35 10.81 3.81 14.86
CA MET A 35 10.91 2.60 15.68
C MET A 35 11.09 1.34 14.81
N PHE A 36 10.53 1.36 13.60
CA PHE A 36 10.60 0.25 12.64
C PHE A 36 11.34 0.69 11.37
N THR A 37 11.65 -0.27 10.50
CA THR A 37 12.11 0.00 9.14
C THR A 37 11.05 0.86 8.43
N PRO A 38 11.36 2.11 8.02
CA PRO A 38 10.33 3.00 7.49
C PRO A 38 9.82 2.56 6.12
N TYR A 39 10.73 2.07 5.28
CA TYR A 39 10.42 1.54 3.95
C TYR A 39 11.47 0.50 3.54
N LEU A 40 11.14 -0.30 2.54
CA LEU A 40 12.01 -1.28 1.91
C LEU A 40 12.06 -1.01 0.40
N ILE A 41 13.23 -1.00 -0.22
CA ILE A 41 13.36 -1.04 -1.68
C ILE A 41 13.89 -2.43 -2.03
N GLN A 42 13.05 -3.22 -2.70
CA GLN A 42 13.33 -4.61 -3.04
C GLN A 42 13.58 -4.74 -4.54
N ASP A 43 14.77 -5.21 -4.90
CA ASP A 43 15.07 -5.64 -6.25
C ASP A 43 14.22 -6.87 -6.59
N THR A 44 13.43 -6.77 -7.65
CA THR A 44 12.43 -7.76 -8.04
C THR A 44 12.65 -8.12 -9.50
N ARG A 45 12.91 -9.40 -9.76
CA ARG A 45 13.05 -9.91 -11.13
C ARG A 45 11.68 -9.95 -11.79
N VAL A 46 11.52 -9.24 -12.90
CA VAL A 46 10.30 -9.23 -13.72
C VAL A 46 10.62 -9.58 -15.17
N VAL A 47 9.60 -9.93 -15.95
CA VAL A 47 9.71 -10.24 -17.38
C VAL A 47 8.78 -9.31 -18.13
N ASP A 48 9.27 -8.66 -19.19
CA ASP A 48 8.47 -7.77 -20.04
C ASP A 48 7.65 -8.54 -21.09
N SER A 49 6.92 -7.80 -21.94
CA SER A 49 6.06 -8.37 -22.99
C SER A 49 6.83 -9.11 -24.08
N ASP A 50 8.13 -8.85 -24.24
CA ASP A 50 9.00 -9.49 -25.23
C ASP A 50 9.81 -10.66 -24.62
N GLY A 51 9.56 -10.98 -23.34
CA GLY A 51 10.24 -12.05 -22.63
C GLY A 51 11.61 -11.66 -22.04
N GLN A 52 11.99 -10.38 -22.08
CA GLN A 52 13.25 -9.91 -21.52
C GLN A 52 13.13 -9.74 -20.00
N ILE A 53 14.21 -10.09 -19.30
CA ILE A 53 14.27 -10.03 -17.85
C ILE A 53 14.81 -8.68 -17.41
N HIS A 54 14.12 -8.07 -16.45
CA HIS A 54 14.52 -6.81 -15.82
C HIS A 54 14.60 -6.97 -14.30
N THR A 55 15.43 -6.16 -13.66
CA THR A 55 15.38 -5.96 -12.20
C THR A 55 14.64 -4.66 -11.94
N LEU A 56 13.42 -4.76 -11.41
CA LEU A 56 12.60 -3.63 -11.01
C LEU A 56 12.78 -3.38 -9.50
N ARG A 57 13.04 -2.14 -9.10
CA ARG A 57 13.27 -1.78 -7.69
C ARG A 57 11.97 -1.27 -7.07
N ILE A 58 11.28 -2.15 -6.36
CA ILE A 58 9.96 -1.85 -5.79
C ILE A 58 10.11 -1.36 -4.35
N GLY A 59 9.71 -0.13 -4.11
CA GLY A 59 9.65 0.52 -2.81
C GLY A 59 8.33 0.24 -2.10
N TYR A 60 8.39 -0.21 -0.85
CA TYR A 60 7.24 -0.43 0.02
C TYR A 60 7.35 0.46 1.26
N ILE A 61 6.31 1.24 1.56
CA ILE A 61 6.25 2.12 2.74
C ILE A 61 4.96 1.88 3.51
N GLY A 62 5.07 1.74 4.84
CA GLY A 62 3.96 1.36 5.72
C GLY A 62 3.49 2.48 6.64
N PHE A 63 2.18 2.54 6.91
CA PHE A 63 1.59 3.53 7.83
C PHE A 63 0.53 2.93 8.75
N VAL A 64 0.37 3.51 9.94
CA VAL A 64 -0.66 3.18 10.93
C VAL A 64 -1.40 4.45 11.38
N PRO A 65 -2.65 4.38 11.89
CA PRO A 65 -3.35 5.56 12.37
C PRO A 65 -2.67 6.15 13.61
N PRO A 66 -2.47 7.48 13.70
CA PRO A 66 -1.94 8.12 14.92
C PRO A 66 -2.76 7.83 16.18
N GLN A 67 -4.04 7.49 16.01
CA GLN A 67 -4.99 7.18 17.07
C GLN A 67 -4.61 5.94 17.89
N ILE A 68 -3.63 5.11 17.48
CA ILE A 68 -3.09 4.06 18.35
C ILE A 68 -2.58 4.63 19.68
N MET A 69 -2.15 5.89 19.72
CA MET A 69 -1.75 6.58 20.96
C MET A 69 -2.91 6.76 21.95
N THR A 70 -4.14 6.74 21.46
CA THR A 70 -5.37 6.73 22.26
C THR A 70 -5.84 5.30 22.52
N TRP A 71 -5.97 4.49 21.46
CA TRP A 71 -6.50 3.12 21.55
C TRP A 71 -5.66 2.22 22.46
N ASP A 72 -4.34 2.38 22.42
CA ASP A 72 -3.38 1.52 23.11
C ASP A 72 -2.47 2.33 24.08
N LYS A 73 -3.05 3.40 24.65
CA LYS A 73 -2.37 4.37 25.51
C LYS A 73 -1.52 3.72 26.60
N ALA A 74 -2.04 2.69 27.27
CA ALA A 74 -1.33 2.01 28.35
C ALA A 74 -0.02 1.36 27.89
N ASN A 75 0.01 0.87 26.65
CA ASN A 75 1.18 0.21 26.10
C ASN A 75 2.15 1.19 25.42
N LEU A 76 1.66 2.30 24.88
CA LEU A 76 2.45 3.19 24.01
C LEU A 76 2.88 4.52 24.63
N ASN A 77 2.10 5.07 25.57
CA ASN A 77 2.35 6.41 26.12
C ASN A 77 3.74 6.49 26.78
N GLY A 78 4.52 7.52 26.41
CA GLY A 78 5.90 7.71 26.87
C GLY A 78 6.95 6.79 26.23
N LYS A 79 6.55 5.86 25.34
CA LYS A 79 7.46 4.95 24.62
C LYS A 79 7.58 5.31 23.15
N VAL A 80 6.49 5.73 22.55
CA VAL A 80 6.45 6.16 21.15
C VAL A 80 5.63 7.44 20.97
N THR A 81 5.85 8.10 19.85
CA THR A 81 4.89 9.01 19.23
C THR A 81 4.54 8.50 17.84
N VAL A 82 3.45 9.01 17.25
CA VAL A 82 3.04 8.64 15.90
C VAL A 82 2.80 9.91 15.10
N ASN A 83 3.51 10.03 13.98
CA ASN A 83 3.41 11.17 13.08
C ASN A 83 2.21 11.03 12.14
N ASP A 84 1.79 12.15 11.56
CA ASP A 84 0.78 12.18 10.51
C ASP A 84 1.19 11.30 9.31
N ILE A 85 0.22 10.59 8.75
CA ILE A 85 0.42 9.64 7.65
C ILE A 85 0.89 10.37 6.39
N THR A 86 0.22 11.46 6.03
CA THR A 86 0.44 12.20 4.78
C THR A 86 1.77 12.96 4.82
N GLU A 87 2.08 13.62 5.95
CA GLU A 87 3.36 14.30 6.15
C GLU A 87 4.52 13.30 6.12
N THR A 88 4.36 12.14 6.74
CA THR A 88 5.38 11.08 6.72
C THR A 88 5.61 10.56 5.30
N ALA A 89 4.55 10.40 4.50
CA ALA A 89 4.66 10.01 3.10
C ALA A 89 5.40 11.09 2.27
N ARG A 90 5.03 12.37 2.43
CA ARG A 90 5.70 13.50 1.74
C ARG A 90 7.18 13.61 2.07
N LYS A 91 7.59 13.20 3.27
CA LYS A 91 9.00 13.12 3.68
C LYS A 91 9.74 11.98 3.01
N TYR A 92 9.21 10.74 3.10
CA TYR A 92 9.98 9.55 2.73
C TYR A 92 9.90 9.18 1.25
N ILE A 93 8.82 9.50 0.54
CA ILE A 93 8.69 9.13 -0.88
C ILE A 93 9.78 9.79 -1.76
N PRO A 94 10.12 11.07 -1.59
CA PRO A 94 11.27 11.65 -2.30
C PRO A 94 12.59 10.95 -1.98
N GLU A 95 12.81 10.53 -0.72
CA GLU A 95 14.00 9.77 -0.32
C GLU A 95 14.05 8.39 -1.00
N MET A 96 12.91 7.68 -1.06
CA MET A 96 12.81 6.39 -1.74
C MET A 96 13.14 6.51 -3.23
N ARG A 97 12.60 7.53 -3.91
CA ARG A 97 12.90 7.83 -5.32
C ARG A 97 14.39 8.17 -5.51
N ALA A 98 14.97 8.98 -4.64
CA ALA A 98 16.39 9.32 -4.69
C ALA A 98 17.30 8.08 -4.48
N LYS A 99 16.85 7.10 -3.71
CA LYS A 99 17.54 5.80 -3.54
C LYS A 99 17.26 4.80 -4.66
N GLY A 100 16.51 5.21 -5.69
CA GLY A 100 16.28 4.46 -6.92
C GLY A 100 15.10 3.51 -6.86
N ALA A 101 14.03 3.82 -6.12
CA ALA A 101 12.76 3.13 -6.27
C ALA A 101 12.10 3.46 -7.63
N ASP A 102 11.92 2.45 -8.46
CA ASP A 102 11.22 2.53 -9.75
C ASP A 102 9.71 2.59 -9.57
N VAL A 103 9.20 1.86 -8.58
CA VAL A 103 7.79 1.83 -8.18
C VAL A 103 7.69 2.08 -6.68
N VAL A 104 6.70 2.84 -6.23
CA VAL A 104 6.40 3.08 -4.80
C VAL A 104 4.98 2.61 -4.48
N VAL A 105 4.92 1.54 -3.70
CA VAL A 105 3.69 0.95 -3.16
C VAL A 105 3.51 1.42 -1.73
N VAL A 106 2.43 2.17 -1.50
CA VAL A 106 1.99 2.56 -0.16
C VAL A 106 1.15 1.43 0.44
N VAL A 107 1.50 1.00 1.65
CA VAL A 107 0.74 0.02 2.44
C VAL A 107 0.19 0.74 3.68
N ALA A 108 -1.03 1.25 3.55
CA ALA A 108 -1.65 2.11 4.57
C ALA A 108 -2.71 1.34 5.37
N HIS A 109 -2.46 1.08 6.64
CA HIS A 109 -3.54 0.69 7.55
C HIS A 109 -4.34 1.94 7.94
N SER A 110 -5.14 2.45 7.00
CA SER A 110 -5.91 3.69 7.13
C SER A 110 -7.02 3.65 6.09
N GLY A 111 -8.21 4.15 6.45
CA GLY A 111 -9.35 4.18 5.54
C GLY A 111 -9.32 5.37 4.58
N LEU A 112 -10.40 5.49 3.82
CA LEU A 112 -10.63 6.56 2.85
C LEU A 112 -11.69 7.54 3.38
N SER A 113 -11.32 8.81 3.57
CA SER A 113 -12.24 9.93 3.81
C SER A 113 -12.07 11.00 2.73
N ALA A 114 -13.16 11.70 2.39
CA ALA A 114 -13.17 12.84 1.49
C ALA A 114 -13.22 14.20 2.20
N ASP A 115 -13.11 14.21 3.54
CA ASP A 115 -13.07 15.43 4.33
C ASP A 115 -11.85 16.31 3.95
N PRO A 116 -11.87 17.62 4.27
CA PRO A 116 -10.68 18.44 4.16
C PRO A 116 -9.52 17.86 4.98
N TYR A 117 -8.31 17.91 4.42
CA TYR A 117 -7.12 17.44 5.12
C TYR A 117 -6.95 18.16 6.46
N GLN A 118 -6.77 17.35 7.51
CA GLN A 118 -6.30 17.79 8.81
C GLN A 118 -5.19 16.84 9.26
N ALA A 119 -4.10 17.39 9.78
CA ALA A 119 -3.03 16.57 10.34
C ALA A 119 -3.57 15.62 11.42
N MET A 120 -3.00 14.43 11.47
CA MET A 120 -3.39 13.32 12.33
C MET A 120 -4.73 12.67 11.94
N ALA A 121 -5.20 12.86 10.70
CA ALA A 121 -6.39 12.17 10.20
C ALA A 121 -6.22 10.64 10.23
N GLU A 122 -7.19 9.96 10.84
CA GLU A 122 -7.23 8.49 10.93
C GLU A 122 -7.34 7.81 9.57
N ASN A 123 -8.17 8.40 8.69
CA ASN A 123 -8.46 7.94 7.33
C ASN A 123 -7.81 8.90 6.32
N SER A 124 -6.63 8.54 5.82
CA SER A 124 -5.72 9.42 5.07
C SER A 124 -5.50 9.02 3.61
N VAL A 125 -6.18 7.99 3.10
CA VAL A 125 -5.93 7.45 1.75
C VAL A 125 -6.16 8.46 0.63
N TYR A 126 -7.15 9.36 0.79
CA TYR A 126 -7.38 10.43 -0.16
C TYR A 126 -6.17 11.34 -0.31
N TYR A 127 -5.60 11.80 0.80
CA TYR A 127 -4.45 12.69 0.78
C TYR A 127 -3.18 11.98 0.30
N LEU A 128 -3.02 10.69 0.63
CA LEU A 128 -1.94 9.84 0.12
C LEU A 128 -1.96 9.75 -1.41
N SER A 129 -3.13 9.63 -2.03
CA SER A 129 -3.25 9.61 -3.51
C SER A 129 -2.82 10.91 -4.18
N GLN A 130 -2.69 12.00 -3.42
CA GLN A 130 -2.22 13.31 -3.89
C GLN A 130 -0.74 13.55 -3.58
N VAL A 131 -0.04 12.59 -2.96
CA VAL A 131 1.40 12.70 -2.71
C VAL A 131 2.15 12.31 -3.99
N PRO A 132 2.98 13.21 -4.56
CA PRO A 132 3.74 12.89 -5.76
C PRO A 132 4.65 11.68 -5.56
N GLY A 133 4.69 10.80 -6.56
CA GLY A 133 5.56 9.63 -6.57
C GLY A 133 4.96 8.38 -5.93
N VAL A 134 3.70 8.39 -5.49
CA VAL A 134 2.93 7.17 -5.15
C VAL A 134 2.41 6.53 -6.44
N ASP A 135 2.67 5.23 -6.64
CA ASP A 135 2.20 4.49 -7.83
C ASP A 135 1.02 3.56 -7.53
N ALA A 136 0.89 3.10 -6.28
CA ALA A 136 -0.24 2.27 -5.83
C ALA A 136 -0.48 2.43 -4.33
N ILE A 137 -1.74 2.26 -3.91
CA ILE A 137 -2.14 2.30 -2.49
C ILE A 137 -2.89 1.03 -2.12
N MET A 138 -2.25 0.18 -1.31
CA MET A 138 -2.85 -0.98 -0.68
C MET A 138 -3.34 -0.55 0.70
N PHE A 139 -4.66 -0.55 0.94
CA PHE A 139 -5.21 -0.01 2.19
C PHE A 139 -6.27 -0.87 2.88
N GLY A 140 -6.70 -0.45 4.06
CA GLY A 140 -7.51 -1.23 4.99
C GLY A 140 -8.16 -0.37 6.07
N HIS A 141 -8.23 -0.89 7.30
CA HIS A 141 -8.76 -0.23 8.51
C HIS A 141 -10.28 -0.03 8.54
N ALA A 142 -10.89 0.48 7.47
CA ALA A 142 -12.33 0.80 7.44
C ALA A 142 -13.25 -0.42 7.26
N HIS A 143 -12.69 -1.61 6.98
CA HIS A 143 -13.45 -2.86 6.77
C HIS A 143 -14.55 -2.73 5.70
N ALA A 144 -14.29 -1.94 4.66
CA ALA A 144 -15.19 -1.75 3.52
C ALA A 144 -14.49 -2.22 2.22
N VAL A 145 -15.17 -2.13 1.08
CA VAL A 145 -14.65 -2.59 -0.20
C VAL A 145 -14.40 -1.41 -1.14
N PHE A 146 -13.14 -1.18 -1.49
CA PHE A 146 -12.74 -0.21 -2.53
C PHE A 146 -11.95 -0.92 -3.64
N PRO A 147 -12.24 -0.66 -4.92
CA PRO A 147 -13.34 0.17 -5.41
C PRO A 147 -14.72 -0.43 -5.14
N GLY A 148 -15.71 0.43 -4.88
CA GLY A 148 -17.08 0.04 -4.57
C GLY A 148 -18.03 1.23 -4.57
N LYS A 149 -19.33 0.96 -4.70
CA LYS A 149 -20.39 1.99 -4.80
C LYS A 149 -20.41 2.97 -3.62
N ASP A 150 -19.97 2.52 -2.45
CA ASP A 150 -19.94 3.32 -1.21
C ASP A 150 -18.98 4.52 -1.33
N PHE A 151 -18.02 4.47 -2.26
CA PHE A 151 -17.03 5.50 -2.51
C PHE A 151 -17.28 6.30 -3.80
N ALA A 152 -18.39 6.07 -4.50
CA ALA A 152 -18.68 6.70 -5.80
C ALA A 152 -18.80 8.22 -5.75
N ASN A 153 -19.13 8.78 -4.58
CA ASN A 153 -19.27 10.22 -4.39
C ASN A 153 -17.95 10.92 -4.00
N ILE A 154 -16.86 10.17 -3.86
CA ILE A 154 -15.55 10.75 -3.56
C ILE A 154 -14.97 11.36 -4.83
N LYS A 155 -14.64 12.65 -4.76
CA LYS A 155 -14.02 13.37 -5.89
C LYS A 155 -12.75 12.65 -6.35
N GLY A 156 -12.59 12.45 -7.65
CA GLY A 156 -11.39 11.78 -8.18
C GLY A 156 -11.35 10.28 -7.97
N ALA A 157 -12.38 9.66 -7.35
CA ALA A 157 -12.55 8.21 -7.37
C ALA A 157 -13.15 7.77 -8.71
N ASP A 158 -12.43 6.92 -9.43
CA ASP A 158 -12.95 6.17 -10.57
C ASP A 158 -13.20 4.73 -10.11
N ILE A 159 -14.47 4.41 -9.84
CA ILE A 159 -14.89 3.11 -9.32
C ILE A 159 -14.71 2.00 -10.37
N ALA A 160 -14.89 2.33 -11.66
CA ALA A 160 -14.76 1.34 -12.72
C ALA A 160 -13.29 0.91 -12.91
N LYS A 161 -12.37 1.86 -12.79
CA LYS A 161 -10.92 1.60 -12.93
C LYS A 161 -10.25 1.22 -11.61
N GLY A 162 -10.85 1.55 -10.47
CA GLY A 162 -10.24 1.35 -9.15
C GLY A 162 -9.12 2.35 -8.84
N THR A 163 -9.29 3.60 -9.26
CA THR A 163 -8.27 4.64 -9.03
C THR A 163 -8.82 5.78 -8.19
N LEU A 164 -7.93 6.42 -7.43
CA LEU A 164 -8.18 7.64 -6.69
C LEU A 164 -7.16 8.69 -7.12
N ASN A 165 -7.64 9.80 -7.68
CA ASN A 165 -6.79 10.83 -8.30
C ASN A 165 -5.79 10.25 -9.34
N GLY A 166 -6.20 9.20 -10.06
CA GLY A 166 -5.38 8.50 -11.05
C GLY A 166 -4.44 7.42 -10.48
N VAL A 167 -4.29 7.32 -9.16
CA VAL A 167 -3.48 6.29 -8.49
C VAL A 167 -4.37 5.07 -8.21
N PRO A 168 -4.01 3.84 -8.64
CA PRO A 168 -4.77 2.64 -8.29
C PRO A 168 -4.72 2.40 -6.79
N ALA A 169 -5.89 2.13 -6.21
CA ALA A 169 -6.02 1.90 -4.78
C ALA A 169 -7.00 0.75 -4.52
N VAL A 170 -6.73 -0.06 -3.49
CA VAL A 170 -7.59 -1.21 -3.15
C VAL A 170 -7.72 -1.42 -1.66
N MET A 171 -8.96 -1.64 -1.21
CA MET A 171 -9.30 -2.04 0.16
C MET A 171 -10.15 -3.33 0.10
N PRO A 172 -9.58 -4.49 0.45
CA PRO A 172 -10.23 -5.77 0.24
C PRO A 172 -11.02 -6.23 1.48
N GLY A 173 -12.07 -5.49 1.82
CA GLY A 173 -13.06 -5.91 2.82
C GLY A 173 -12.44 -6.19 4.20
N MET A 174 -12.76 -7.35 4.77
CA MET A 174 -12.29 -7.77 6.08
C MET A 174 -12.19 -9.28 6.22
N TRP A 175 -11.36 -9.74 7.15
CA TRP A 175 -11.25 -11.16 7.52
C TRP A 175 -10.90 -12.13 6.37
N GLY A 176 -10.35 -11.60 5.26
CA GLY A 176 -10.00 -12.39 4.09
C GLY A 176 -11.16 -12.68 3.14
N ASP A 177 -12.28 -11.97 3.28
CA ASP A 177 -13.44 -12.11 2.39
C ASP A 177 -13.18 -11.61 0.96
N HIS A 178 -12.14 -10.79 0.76
CA HIS A 178 -11.66 -10.35 -0.54
C HIS A 178 -10.13 -10.42 -0.65
N LEU A 179 -9.65 -10.49 -1.90
CA LEU A 179 -8.27 -10.24 -2.28
C LEU A 179 -8.16 -8.91 -3.04
N GLY A 180 -7.27 -8.03 -2.60
CA GLY A 180 -6.97 -6.80 -3.31
C GLY A 180 -5.98 -7.04 -4.46
N VAL A 181 -6.34 -6.64 -5.68
CA VAL A 181 -5.53 -6.81 -6.88
C VAL A 181 -5.30 -5.45 -7.53
N VAL A 182 -4.04 -5.09 -7.74
CA VAL A 182 -3.62 -3.91 -8.50
C VAL A 182 -2.79 -4.38 -9.67
N ASP A 183 -3.16 -3.95 -10.88
CA ASP A 183 -2.39 -4.20 -12.09
C ASP A 183 -1.77 -2.88 -12.57
N LEU A 184 -0.46 -2.89 -12.83
CA LEU A 184 0.29 -1.77 -13.40
C LEU A 184 0.90 -2.19 -14.73
N VAL A 185 0.76 -1.34 -15.75
CA VAL A 185 1.55 -1.43 -16.97
C VAL A 185 2.68 -0.42 -16.86
N LEU A 186 3.91 -0.92 -16.94
CA LEU A 186 5.13 -0.13 -16.83
C LEU A 186 5.82 -0.04 -18.18
N ASN A 187 6.36 1.14 -18.50
CA ASN A 187 7.17 1.37 -19.69
C ASN A 187 8.42 2.17 -19.31
N ASN A 188 9.55 1.90 -19.97
CA ASN A 188 10.83 2.54 -19.70
C ASN A 188 11.46 3.23 -20.92
N ASP A 189 10.70 3.54 -21.97
CA ASP A 189 11.21 4.14 -23.22
C ASP A 189 11.89 5.51 -22.99
N SER A 190 11.52 6.19 -21.90
CA SER A 190 12.13 7.45 -21.46
C SER A 190 13.46 7.29 -20.70
N GLY A 191 13.95 6.06 -20.54
CA GLY A 191 15.11 5.70 -19.71
C GLY A 191 14.78 5.54 -18.21
N LYS A 192 13.52 5.72 -17.80
CA LYS A 192 13.02 5.46 -16.44
C LYS A 192 11.67 4.75 -16.52
N TRP A 193 11.44 3.80 -15.62
CA TRP A 193 10.13 3.16 -15.49
C TRP A 193 9.04 4.18 -15.14
N GLN A 194 7.92 4.11 -15.85
CA GLN A 194 6.74 4.94 -15.65
C GLN A 194 5.49 4.06 -15.72
N VAL A 195 4.50 4.35 -14.87
CA VAL A 195 3.17 3.74 -14.98
C VAL A 195 2.43 4.38 -16.14
N THR A 196 2.09 3.60 -17.17
CA THR A 196 1.32 4.07 -18.33
C THR A 196 -0.15 3.68 -18.24
N GLN A 197 -0.46 2.57 -17.58
CA GLN A 197 -1.82 2.15 -17.27
C GLN A 197 -1.87 1.53 -15.88
N SER A 198 -3.03 1.63 -15.25
CA SER A 198 -3.27 1.10 -13.92
C SER A 198 -4.74 0.71 -13.76
N LYS A 199 -5.00 -0.29 -12.93
CA LYS A 199 -6.35 -0.58 -12.41
C LYS A 199 -6.27 -1.29 -11.08
N ALA A 200 -7.36 -1.28 -10.33
CA ALA A 200 -7.49 -2.03 -9.09
C ALA A 200 -8.88 -2.67 -8.96
N GLU A 201 -8.95 -3.81 -8.28
CA GLU A 201 -10.20 -4.47 -7.94
C GLU A 201 -10.06 -5.25 -6.62
N ALA A 202 -11.15 -5.35 -5.87
CA ALA A 202 -11.27 -6.23 -4.73
C ALA A 202 -12.10 -7.46 -5.15
N ARG A 203 -11.46 -8.63 -5.20
CA ARG A 203 -12.09 -9.88 -5.66
C ARG A 203 -12.67 -10.63 -4.46
N PRO A 204 -14.00 -10.84 -4.37
CA PRO A 204 -14.59 -11.61 -3.27
C PRO A 204 -14.25 -13.09 -3.38
N ILE A 205 -14.20 -13.80 -2.25
CA ILE A 205 -14.06 -15.26 -2.24
C ILE A 205 -15.40 -16.00 -2.37
N TYR A 206 -16.51 -15.31 -2.11
CA TYR A 206 -17.87 -15.80 -2.28
C TYR A 206 -18.57 -15.02 -3.39
N ASP A 207 -19.31 -15.72 -4.27
CA ASP A 207 -20.21 -15.04 -5.20
C ASP A 207 -21.46 -14.53 -4.45
N ALA A 208 -22.23 -13.62 -5.07
CA ALA A 208 -23.42 -13.01 -4.49
C ALA A 208 -24.52 -14.02 -4.07
N VAL A 209 -24.40 -15.28 -4.49
CA VAL A 209 -25.29 -16.41 -4.14
C VAL A 209 -24.74 -17.27 -2.99
N GLY A 210 -23.56 -16.95 -2.45
CA GLY A 210 -22.97 -17.64 -1.28
C GLY A 210 -22.17 -18.90 -1.61
N GLU A 211 -21.81 -19.14 -2.87
CA GLU A 211 -20.89 -20.22 -3.26
C GLU A 211 -19.44 -19.74 -3.31
N GLU A 212 -18.52 -20.61 -2.89
CA GLU A 212 -17.08 -20.36 -2.95
C GLU A 212 -16.62 -20.26 -4.42
N ILE A 213 -15.90 -19.20 -4.77
CA ILE A 213 -15.35 -19.03 -6.12
C ILE A 213 -14.13 -19.95 -6.28
N THR A 214 -14.35 -21.21 -6.66
CA THR A 214 -13.25 -22.14 -6.98
C THR A 214 -12.57 -21.72 -8.28
N GLY A 215 -11.25 -21.54 -8.26
CA GLY A 215 -10.40 -20.88 -9.27
C GLY A 215 -10.37 -21.48 -10.69
N GLY A 216 -11.50 -21.46 -11.41
CA GLY A 216 -11.67 -22.02 -12.76
C GLY A 216 -11.53 -21.04 -13.93
N ARG A 217 -11.34 -19.73 -13.71
CA ARG A 217 -11.06 -18.80 -14.82
C ARG A 217 -9.59 -18.88 -15.23
N ARG A 218 -9.33 -19.79 -16.16
CA ARG A 218 -8.07 -19.99 -16.87
C ARG A 218 -7.49 -18.63 -17.30
N TRP A 219 -6.35 -18.28 -16.74
CA TRP A 219 -5.57 -17.10 -17.09
C TRP A 219 -5.23 -17.12 -18.58
N GLN A 220 -5.89 -16.28 -19.38
CA GLN A 220 -5.40 -15.90 -20.70
C GLN A 220 -4.77 -14.52 -20.56
N ALA A 221 -3.44 -14.49 -20.45
CA ALA A 221 -2.69 -13.33 -20.86
C ALA A 221 -3.01 -13.11 -22.35
N GLY A 222 -3.65 -11.99 -22.68
CA GLY A 222 -3.96 -11.65 -24.06
C GLY A 222 -2.67 -11.36 -24.82
N VAL A 223 -2.14 -12.38 -25.49
CA VAL A 223 -1.14 -12.20 -26.54
C VAL A 223 -1.92 -11.96 -27.83
N GLY A 224 -2.12 -10.69 -28.18
CA GLY A 224 -2.66 -10.31 -29.48
C GLY A 224 -1.62 -10.57 -30.56
N ALA A 225 -1.65 -11.76 -31.16
CA ALA A 225 -0.94 -12.03 -32.41
C ALA A 225 -1.75 -11.44 -33.57
N GLU A 226 -1.20 -10.41 -34.21
CA GLU A 226 -1.68 -9.90 -35.50
C GLU A 226 -1.60 -11.01 -36.56
N SER A 227 -2.73 -11.35 -37.18
CA SER A 227 -2.75 -12.11 -38.41
C SER A 227 -2.53 -11.16 -39.59
N ARG A 228 -1.38 -11.29 -40.26
CA ARG A 228 -1.18 -10.77 -41.60
C ARG A 228 -2.03 -11.57 -42.60
N SER A 229 -2.76 -10.86 -43.45
CA SER A 229 -3.13 -11.26 -44.81
C SER A 229 -3.02 -10.04 -45.71
#